data_AF-A0A543AU23-F1
#
_entry.id   AF-A0A543AU23-F1
#
_cell.length_a   1.000
_cell.length_b   1.000
_cell.length_c   1.000
_cell.angle_alpha   90.00
_cell.angle_beta   90.00
_cell.angle_gamma   90.00
#
_symmetry.space_group_name_H-M   'P 1'
#
loop_
_entity.id
_entity.type
_entity.pdbx_description
1 polymer ?
#
loop_
_entity_poly.entity_id
_entity_poly.type
_entity_poly.pdbx_seq_one_letter_code
_entity_poly.pdbx_strand_id
1 'polypeptide(L)'
;MTHAHFAYGWVNPLMGLGFALAGSYLGLSCMVQARTLPPGRARLKWLVFGSLAIGGIGIWMMHFIAMIGFSVTGSSVRYDLAITAASLVISVMSVVFGLFVIGLGDPSITKIAVGGPLTGAGVVAMHYTGMAAVNLSGTISYDSTWVIASIVIAVVAATVALFFTTWVTGRGSLIIASVIMAIAVCGMHYTGMGSISVTLRNRGLDPVPGVDPLLLLIPILLLATVVLITLIVGVLGGRDDTDPTASELALSTVRRPATASIRKRTDTSETQESGFWGTDNEQSGDSSAAGRHLASAAARMRDRPNLPRPRGESRERTDWNSADWDSHRDPRL
;
A
#
# COMPACT_ATOMS: atom_id res chain seq x y z
N MET A 1 9.27 39.60 14.59
CA MET A 1 10.58 39.61 13.91
C MET A 1 10.49 38.64 12.73
N THR A 2 11.23 38.89 11.64
CA THR A 2 11.17 38.08 10.42
C THR A 2 11.87 36.74 10.63
N HIS A 3 11.11 35.64 10.63
CA HIS A 3 11.66 34.29 10.45
C HIS A 3 11.70 33.99 8.96
N ALA A 4 12.80 33.43 8.48
CA ALA A 4 12.87 32.93 7.11
C ALA A 4 12.47 31.46 7.14
N HIS A 5 11.35 31.13 6.49
CA HIS A 5 10.96 29.73 6.23
C HIS A 5 11.88 29.03 5.21
N PHE A 6 12.81 29.79 4.61
CA PHE A 6 13.64 29.40 3.48
C PHE A 6 15.10 29.83 3.71
N ALA A 7 15.74 29.34 4.77
CA ALA A 7 17.14 29.65 5.05
C ALA A 7 18.08 29.33 3.85
N TYR A 8 17.70 28.36 3.03
CA TYR A 8 18.39 27.96 1.80
C TYR A 8 17.56 28.21 0.52
N GLY A 9 16.59 29.14 0.57
CA GLY A 9 15.68 29.41 -0.54
C GLY A 9 14.71 28.27 -0.85
N TRP A 10 14.37 28.09 -2.13
CA TRP A 10 13.43 27.08 -2.61
C TRP A 10 13.94 25.64 -2.51
N VAL A 11 15.22 25.43 -2.17
CA VAL A 11 15.84 24.10 -2.13
C VAL A 11 15.17 23.18 -1.10
N ASN A 12 15.01 23.63 0.16
CA ASN A 12 14.42 22.80 1.21
C ASN A 12 12.97 22.38 0.93
N PRO A 13 12.07 23.28 0.49
CA PRO A 13 10.71 22.89 0.09
C PRO A 13 10.67 21.90 -1.07
N LEU A 14 11.54 22.08 -2.07
CA LEU A 14 11.62 21.16 -3.20
C LEU A 14 12.16 19.79 -2.78
N MET A 15 13.18 19.75 -1.91
CA MET A 15 13.68 18.50 -1.34
C MET A 15 12.61 17.80 -0.49
N GLY A 16 11.93 18.55 0.37
CA GLY A 16 10.81 18.05 1.18
C GLY A 16 9.70 17.46 0.30
N LEU A 17 9.28 18.18 -0.74
CA LEU A 17 8.33 17.69 -1.73
C LEU A 17 8.83 16.42 -2.44
N GLY A 18 10.11 16.36 -2.78
CA GLY A 18 10.74 15.17 -3.37
C GLY A 18 10.67 13.95 -2.46
N PHE A 19 10.99 14.09 -1.17
CA PHE A 19 10.84 13.00 -0.19
C PHE A 19 9.37 12.61 0.02
N ALA A 20 8.47 13.59 0.11
CA ALA A 20 7.04 13.34 0.20
C ALA A 20 6.51 12.54 -1.00
N LEU A 21 6.95 12.90 -2.20
CA LEU A 21 6.59 12.21 -3.44
C LEU A 21 7.16 10.79 -3.47
N ALA A 22 8.46 10.62 -3.18
CA ALA A 22 9.11 9.32 -3.16
C ALA A 22 8.47 8.37 -2.14
N GLY A 23 8.25 8.83 -0.91
CA GLY A 23 7.61 8.05 0.14
C GLY A 23 6.16 7.68 -0.20
N SER A 24 5.39 8.62 -0.78
CA SER A 24 4.00 8.36 -1.20
C SER A 24 3.94 7.38 -2.36
N TYR A 25 4.81 7.51 -3.37
CA TYR A 25 4.88 6.62 -4.53
C TYR A 25 5.27 5.20 -4.14
N LEU A 26 6.35 5.03 -3.36
CA LEU A 26 6.81 3.73 -2.88
C LEU A 26 5.78 3.10 -1.94
N GLY A 27 5.18 3.90 -1.07
CA GLY A 27 4.11 3.50 -0.17
C GLY A 27 2.91 2.92 -0.90
N LEU A 28 2.36 3.68 -1.86
CA LEU A 28 1.24 3.23 -2.68
C LEU A 28 1.62 2.01 -3.53
N SER A 29 2.84 1.92 -4.04
CA SER A 29 3.34 0.74 -4.76
C SER A 29 3.32 -0.51 -3.88
N CYS A 30 3.77 -0.38 -2.62
CA CYS A 30 3.67 -1.46 -1.64
C CYS A 30 2.22 -1.85 -1.36
N MET A 31 1.30 -0.88 -1.28
CA MET A 31 -0.13 -1.14 -1.05
C MET A 31 -0.82 -1.80 -2.25
N VAL A 32 -0.41 -1.48 -3.48
CA VAL A 32 -0.85 -2.20 -4.68
C VAL A 32 -0.42 -3.67 -4.60
N GLN A 33 0.84 -3.93 -4.25
CA GLN A 33 1.36 -5.30 -4.11
C GLN A 33 0.75 -6.05 -2.91
N ALA A 34 0.49 -5.38 -1.80
CA ALA A 34 -0.14 -5.99 -0.63
C ALA A 34 -1.55 -6.54 -0.95
N ARG A 35 -2.28 -5.87 -1.86
CA ARG A 35 -3.65 -6.25 -2.24
C ARG A 35 -3.73 -7.41 -3.23
N THR A 36 -2.67 -7.68 -4.00
CA THR A 36 -2.63 -8.85 -4.90
C THR A 36 -2.33 -10.15 -4.15
N LEU A 37 -1.93 -10.06 -2.88
CA LEU A 37 -1.52 -11.21 -2.07
C LEU A 37 -2.61 -11.66 -1.09
N PRO A 38 -2.73 -12.98 -0.84
CA PRO A 38 -3.61 -13.50 0.19
C PRO A 38 -3.16 -13.05 1.60
N PRO A 39 -4.05 -13.12 2.61
CA PRO A 39 -3.68 -12.88 3.99
C PRO A 39 -2.50 -13.75 4.42
N GLY A 40 -1.46 -13.14 4.99
CA GLY A 40 -0.26 -13.87 5.42
C GLY A 40 0.96 -12.99 5.58
N ARG A 41 2.12 -13.63 5.79
CA ARG A 41 3.42 -12.96 6.04
C ARG A 41 3.85 -12.07 4.88
N ALA A 42 3.60 -12.49 3.64
CA ALA A 42 3.97 -11.71 2.46
C ALA A 42 3.20 -10.38 2.40
N ARG A 43 1.87 -10.42 2.57
CA ARG A 43 1.04 -9.21 2.66
C ARG A 43 1.47 -8.31 3.82
N LEU A 44 1.76 -8.89 4.99
CA LEU A 44 2.24 -8.14 6.16
C LEU A 44 3.55 -7.39 5.88
N LYS A 45 4.50 -8.02 5.19
CA LYS A 45 5.76 -7.38 4.79
C LYS A 45 5.51 -6.13 3.95
N TRP A 46 4.61 -6.20 2.97
CA TRP A 46 4.26 -5.04 2.15
C TRP A 46 3.55 -3.93 2.92
N LEU A 47 2.70 -4.27 3.89
CA LEU A 47 2.10 -3.27 4.78
C LEU A 47 3.16 -2.55 5.63
N VAL A 48 4.15 -3.28 6.15
CA VAL A 48 5.27 -2.71 6.90
C VAL A 48 6.13 -1.81 6.00
N PHE A 49 6.51 -2.28 4.81
CA PHE A 49 7.27 -1.47 3.85
C PHE A 49 6.49 -0.22 3.41
N GLY A 50 5.19 -0.35 3.12
CA GLY A 50 4.34 0.79 2.81
C GLY A 50 4.28 1.79 3.95
N SER A 51 4.23 1.33 5.20
CA SER A 51 4.20 2.19 6.38
C SER A 51 5.51 2.95 6.59
N LEU A 52 6.66 2.27 6.39
CA LEU A 52 7.97 2.91 6.45
C LEU A 52 8.16 3.94 5.32
N ALA A 53 7.67 3.63 4.12
CA ALA A 53 7.72 4.53 2.98
C ALA A 53 6.88 5.80 3.22
N ILE A 54 5.62 5.66 3.60
CA ILE A 54 4.72 6.81 3.81
C ILE A 54 5.09 7.54 5.11
N GLY A 55 5.12 6.84 6.25
CA GLY A 55 5.36 7.46 7.55
C GLY A 55 6.79 7.96 7.76
N GLY A 56 7.77 7.17 7.34
CA GLY A 56 9.19 7.50 7.51
C GLY A 56 9.69 8.49 6.47
N ILE A 57 9.57 8.16 5.18
CA ILE A 57 10.08 9.00 4.09
C ILE A 57 9.07 10.08 3.70
N GLY A 58 7.81 9.71 3.48
CA GLY A 58 6.81 10.63 2.95
C GLY A 58 6.47 11.78 3.91
N ILE A 59 6.30 11.44 5.19
CA ILE A 59 5.79 12.36 6.20
C ILE A 59 6.93 12.89 7.08
N TRP A 60 7.66 12.00 7.78
CA TRP A 60 8.67 12.43 8.75
C TRP A 60 9.91 13.06 8.10
N MET A 61 10.49 12.44 7.08
CA MET A 61 11.65 12.99 6.37
C MET A 61 11.32 14.33 5.73
N MET A 62 10.17 14.44 5.05
CA MET A 62 9.71 15.71 4.50
C MET A 62 9.64 16.79 5.59
N HIS A 63 8.98 16.48 6.71
CA HIS A 63 8.83 17.42 7.82
C HIS A 63 10.19 17.91 8.34
N PHE A 64 11.15 17.01 8.58
CA PHE A 64 12.46 17.37 9.10
C PHE A 64 13.33 18.14 8.10
N ILE A 65 13.32 17.76 6.82
CA ILE A 65 14.04 18.50 5.78
C ILE A 65 13.50 19.93 5.64
N ALA A 66 12.18 20.10 5.74
CA ALA A 66 11.56 21.42 5.75
C ALA A 66 11.93 22.21 7.02
N MET A 67 11.93 21.58 8.19
CA MET A 67 12.33 22.20 9.47
C MET A 67 13.81 22.61 9.51
N ILE A 68 14.74 21.84 8.95
CA ILE A 68 16.15 22.24 8.86
C ILE A 68 16.32 23.52 8.03
N GLY A 69 15.36 23.81 7.14
CA GLY A 69 15.30 25.05 6.37
C GLY A 69 14.73 26.23 7.14
N PHE A 70 14.15 26.00 8.32
CA PHE A 70 13.67 27.05 9.21
C PHE A 70 14.84 27.63 10.01
N SER A 71 15.07 28.93 9.86
CA SER A 71 16.06 29.66 10.63
C SER A 71 15.44 30.87 11.33
N VAL A 72 15.96 31.14 12.52
CA VAL A 72 15.56 32.28 13.34
C VAL A 72 16.71 33.28 13.37
N THR A 73 16.49 34.47 12.82
CA THR A 73 17.49 35.54 12.91
C THR A 73 17.71 35.89 14.38
N GLY A 74 18.97 35.83 14.82
CA GLY A 74 19.37 36.20 16.19
C GLY A 74 19.40 35.06 17.21
N SER A 75 19.11 33.80 16.84
CA SER A 75 19.31 32.63 17.71
C SER A 75 19.79 31.43 16.89
N SER A 76 20.64 30.59 17.48
CA SER A 76 20.87 29.25 16.92
C SER A 76 19.61 28.39 17.14
N VAL A 77 19.32 27.55 16.15
CA VAL A 77 18.25 26.53 16.22
C VAL A 77 18.94 25.19 16.40
N ARG A 78 18.56 24.45 17.44
CA ARG A 78 19.09 23.12 17.73
C ARG A 78 17.95 22.14 17.96
N TYR A 79 18.26 20.86 17.86
CA TYR A 79 17.24 19.81 17.94
C TYR A 79 17.52 18.84 19.08
N ASP A 80 16.47 18.49 19.84
CA ASP A 80 16.49 17.38 20.77
C ASP A 80 16.38 16.05 20.01
N LEU A 81 17.39 15.18 20.16
CA LEU A 81 17.46 13.91 19.44
C LEU A 81 16.40 12.91 19.89
N ALA A 82 16.05 12.89 21.18
CA ALA A 82 15.08 11.95 21.73
C ALA A 82 13.66 12.31 21.26
N ILE A 83 13.30 13.58 21.30
CA ILE A 83 11.99 14.06 20.82
C ILE A 83 11.91 13.89 19.29
N THR A 84 13.00 14.16 18.57
CA THR A 84 13.12 13.88 17.13
C THR A 84 12.85 12.41 16.82
N ALA A 85 13.51 11.48 17.53
CA ALA A 85 13.27 10.05 17.36
C ALA A 85 11.83 9.63 17.74
N ALA A 86 11.26 10.23 18.81
CA ALA A 86 9.88 9.98 19.19
C ALA A 86 8.89 10.38 18.09
N SER A 87 9.10 11.54 17.45
CA SER A 87 8.27 11.96 16.31
C SER A 87 8.31 10.96 15.14
N LEU A 88 9.48 10.36 14.84
CA LEU A 88 9.61 9.32 13.81
C LEU A 88 8.75 8.11 14.15
N VAL A 89 8.84 7.63 15.40
CA VAL A 89 8.05 6.49 15.88
C VAL A 89 6.56 6.79 15.78
N ILE A 90 6.12 7.97 16.23
CA ILE A 90 4.72 8.40 16.12
C ILE A 90 4.27 8.38 14.65
N SER A 91 5.09 8.92 13.74
CA SER A 91 4.81 8.93 12.30
C SER A 91 4.54 7.52 11.77
N VAL A 92 5.51 6.62 11.98
CA VAL A 92 5.48 5.28 11.42
C VAL A 92 4.33 4.49 12.03
N MET A 93 4.14 4.53 13.35
CA MET A 93 3.07 3.80 14.03
C MET A 93 1.68 4.28 13.62
N SER A 94 1.50 5.57 13.37
CA SER A 94 0.21 6.13 12.92
C SER A 94 -0.17 5.65 11.52
N VAL A 95 0.82 5.53 10.63
CA VAL A 95 0.62 4.98 9.29
C VAL A 95 0.44 3.47 9.34
N VAL A 96 1.24 2.74 10.15
CA VAL A 96 1.04 1.31 10.40
C VAL A 96 -0.40 1.04 10.81
N PHE A 97 -0.91 1.80 11.79
CA PHE A 97 -2.29 1.66 12.23
C PHE A 97 -3.29 1.86 11.08
N GLY A 98 -3.18 2.95 10.32
CA GLY A 98 -4.10 3.22 9.20
C GLY A 98 -4.06 2.16 8.10
N LEU A 99 -2.87 1.73 7.72
CA LEU A 99 -2.68 0.71 6.70
C LEU A 99 -3.09 -0.68 7.18
N PHE A 100 -3.00 -0.99 8.48
CA PHE A 100 -3.49 -2.25 9.02
C PHE A 100 -5.02 -2.27 9.08
N VAL A 101 -5.64 -1.17 9.52
CA VAL A 101 -7.11 -1.04 9.57
C VAL A 101 -7.74 -1.31 8.20
N ILE A 102 -7.15 -0.80 7.12
CA ILE A 102 -7.64 -0.98 5.74
C ILE A 102 -7.07 -2.24 5.08
N GLY A 103 -5.82 -2.55 5.36
CA GLY A 103 -5.05 -3.62 4.72
C GLY A 103 -5.33 -5.00 5.28
N LEU A 104 -6.08 -5.15 6.37
CA LEU A 104 -6.58 -6.45 6.86
C LEU A 104 -8.07 -6.63 6.49
N GLY A 105 -8.33 -7.63 5.64
CA GLY A 105 -9.67 -7.97 5.15
C GLY A 105 -10.14 -7.11 3.97
N ASP A 106 -11.46 -7.03 3.80
CA ASP A 106 -12.07 -6.27 2.69
C ASP A 106 -12.04 -4.76 2.96
N PRO A 107 -11.76 -3.94 1.93
CA PRO A 107 -11.84 -2.49 2.05
C PRO A 107 -13.29 -2.08 2.31
N SER A 108 -13.49 -1.21 3.29
CA SER A 108 -14.80 -0.67 3.66
C SER A 108 -14.71 0.82 3.90
N ILE A 109 -15.74 1.57 3.46
CA ILE A 109 -15.85 3.01 3.71
C ILE A 109 -15.80 3.32 5.20
N THR A 110 -16.38 2.46 6.05
CA THR A 110 -16.34 2.61 7.50
C THR A 110 -14.90 2.52 8.04
N LYS A 111 -14.07 1.63 7.49
CA LYS A 111 -12.65 1.52 7.87
C LYS A 111 -11.87 2.77 7.48
N ILE A 112 -12.18 3.37 6.33
CA ILE A 112 -11.56 4.65 5.90
C ILE A 112 -12.02 5.80 6.79
N ALA A 113 -13.32 5.87 7.12
CA ALA A 113 -13.89 6.91 7.96
C ALA A 113 -13.35 6.91 9.40
N VAL A 114 -12.92 5.74 9.91
CA VAL A 114 -12.29 5.63 11.24
C VAL A 114 -10.77 5.72 11.16
N GLY A 115 -10.16 5.01 10.19
CA GLY A 115 -8.71 4.97 10.02
C GLY A 115 -8.12 6.31 9.61
N GLY A 116 -8.82 7.07 8.75
CA GLY A 116 -8.36 8.36 8.23
C GLY A 116 -8.14 9.40 9.34
N PRO A 117 -9.14 9.71 10.16
CA PRO A 117 -8.98 10.62 11.29
C PRO A 117 -7.93 10.18 12.30
N LEU A 118 -7.82 8.88 12.61
CA LEU A 118 -6.83 8.37 13.55
C LEU A 118 -5.40 8.48 13.00
N THR A 119 -5.18 8.15 11.73
CA THR A 119 -3.89 8.37 11.08
C THR A 119 -3.57 9.87 10.97
N GLY A 120 -4.57 10.70 10.65
CA GLY A 120 -4.42 12.16 10.61
C GLY A 120 -4.03 12.76 11.96
N ALA A 121 -4.67 12.32 13.05
CA ALA A 121 -4.30 12.70 14.42
C ALA A 121 -2.85 12.32 14.74
N GLY A 122 -2.41 11.15 14.27
CA GLY A 122 -1.03 10.72 14.38
C GLY A 122 -0.04 11.57 13.59
N VAL A 123 -0.42 12.02 12.38
CA VAL A 123 0.39 12.95 11.57
C VAL A 123 0.51 14.32 12.25
N VAL A 124 -0.58 14.83 12.82
CA VAL A 124 -0.59 16.05 13.65
C VAL A 124 0.32 15.88 14.86
N ALA A 125 0.18 14.76 15.59
CA ALA A 125 0.99 14.47 16.76
C ALA A 125 2.48 14.42 16.40
N MET A 126 2.83 13.78 15.27
CA MET A 126 4.20 13.79 14.76
C MET A 126 4.69 15.20 14.48
N HIS A 127 3.90 16.00 13.74
CA HIS A 127 4.29 17.35 13.35
C HIS A 127 4.58 18.23 14.57
N TYR A 128 3.69 18.26 15.55
CA TYR A 128 3.88 19.08 16.74
C TYR A 128 4.90 18.50 17.73
N THR A 129 5.10 17.18 17.75
CA THR A 129 6.23 16.57 18.48
C THR A 129 7.56 16.95 17.83
N GLY A 130 7.63 16.95 16.49
CA GLY A 130 8.80 17.42 15.75
C GLY A 130 9.09 18.89 16.06
N MET A 131 8.05 19.74 16.05
CA MET A 131 8.18 21.15 16.47
C MET A 131 8.65 21.30 17.92
N ALA A 132 8.18 20.44 18.84
CA ALA A 132 8.62 20.44 20.22
C ALA A 132 10.09 20.03 20.40
N ALA A 133 10.70 19.39 19.40
CA ALA A 133 12.14 19.09 19.40
C ALA A 133 13.00 20.32 19.13
N VAL A 134 12.42 21.43 18.66
CA VAL A 134 13.14 22.67 18.34
C VAL A 134 13.51 23.40 19.64
N ASN A 135 14.81 23.49 19.90
CA ASN A 135 15.39 24.33 20.93
C ASN A 135 15.95 25.61 20.30
N LEU A 136 15.63 26.74 20.92
CA LEU A 136 16.14 28.07 20.56
C LEU A 136 16.17 28.98 21.80
N SER A 137 16.86 30.11 21.73
CA SER A 137 17.01 31.08 22.83
C SER A 137 15.78 31.98 22.97
N GLY A 138 14.62 31.38 23.21
CA GLY A 138 13.33 32.05 23.19
C GLY A 138 12.16 31.10 23.42
N THR A 139 10.94 31.59 23.16
CA THR A 139 9.72 30.78 23.23
C THR A 139 9.00 30.76 21.89
N ILE A 140 8.46 29.60 21.54
CA ILE A 140 7.62 29.37 20.36
C ILE A 140 6.16 29.47 20.81
N SER A 141 5.41 30.33 20.17
CA SER A 141 3.96 30.49 20.37
C SER A 141 3.21 30.13 19.08
N TYR A 142 1.98 29.67 19.23
CA TYR A 142 1.16 29.15 18.14
C TYR A 142 -0.14 29.94 18.01
N ASP A 143 -0.47 30.36 16.79
CA ASP A 143 -1.80 30.86 16.46
C ASP A 143 -2.78 29.68 16.33
N SER A 144 -3.83 29.70 17.15
CA SER A 144 -4.80 28.58 17.22
C SER A 144 -5.55 28.36 15.91
N THR A 145 -5.79 29.39 15.11
CA THR A 145 -6.52 29.30 13.85
C THR A 145 -5.73 28.46 12.84
N TRP A 146 -4.44 28.77 12.70
CA TRP A 146 -3.54 28.05 11.79
C TRP A 146 -3.26 26.62 12.27
N VAL A 147 -3.18 26.41 13.59
CA VAL A 147 -3.10 25.06 14.16
C VAL A 147 -4.33 24.24 13.79
N ILE A 148 -5.53 24.75 14.02
CA ILE A 148 -6.78 24.06 13.66
C ILE A 148 -6.85 23.79 12.15
N ALA A 149 -6.47 24.76 11.31
CA ALA A 149 -6.43 24.58 9.87
C ALA A 149 -5.49 23.42 9.46
N SER A 150 -4.28 23.36 10.05
CA SER A 150 -3.35 22.26 9.79
C SER A 150 -3.90 20.89 10.22
N ILE A 151 -4.64 20.84 11.34
CA ILE A 151 -5.28 19.61 11.84
C ILE A 151 -6.35 19.12 10.86
N VAL A 152 -7.19 20.03 10.38
CA VAL A 152 -8.23 19.71 9.39
C VAL A 152 -7.59 19.17 8.11
N ILE A 153 -6.54 19.85 7.60
CA ILE A 153 -5.81 19.39 6.42
C ILE A 153 -5.23 18.00 6.66
N ALA A 154 -4.63 17.74 7.83
CA ALA A 154 -4.05 16.43 8.15
C ALA A 154 -5.09 15.31 8.14
N VAL A 155 -6.26 15.53 8.74
CA VAL A 155 -7.35 14.54 8.79
C VAL A 155 -7.91 14.26 7.40
N VAL A 156 -8.16 15.31 6.60
CA VAL A 156 -8.66 15.16 5.23
C VAL A 156 -7.61 14.46 4.37
N ALA A 157 -6.34 14.88 4.42
CA ALA A 157 -5.24 14.30 3.67
C ALA A 157 -5.03 12.82 4.00
N ALA A 158 -5.04 12.46 5.30
CA ALA A 158 -4.91 11.07 5.73
C ALA A 158 -6.09 10.21 5.25
N THR A 159 -7.32 10.73 5.32
CA THR A 159 -8.51 10.03 4.84
C THR A 159 -8.45 9.80 3.33
N VAL A 160 -8.06 10.81 2.55
CA VAL A 160 -7.90 10.70 1.09
C VAL A 160 -6.74 9.76 0.73
N ALA A 161 -5.62 9.82 1.44
CA ALA A 161 -4.48 8.92 1.24
C ALA A 161 -4.89 7.46 1.45
N LEU A 162 -5.61 7.18 2.54
CA LEU A 162 -6.14 5.86 2.83
C LEU A 162 -7.14 5.39 1.75
N PHE A 163 -8.01 6.28 1.26
CA PHE A 163 -8.87 5.99 0.11
C PHE A 163 -8.07 5.59 -1.13
N PHE A 164 -6.99 6.32 -1.47
CA PHE A 164 -6.14 5.99 -2.61
C PHE A 164 -5.49 4.61 -2.50
N THR A 165 -5.17 4.13 -1.29
CA THR A 165 -4.66 2.76 -1.12
C THR A 165 -5.64 1.68 -1.60
N THR A 166 -6.95 1.98 -1.66
CA THR A 166 -8.00 1.07 -2.12
C THR A 166 -8.37 1.28 -3.59
N TRP A 167 -8.26 2.51 -4.10
CA TRP A 167 -8.71 2.89 -5.45
C TRP A 167 -7.62 2.74 -6.53
N VAL A 168 -6.35 2.99 -6.20
CA VAL A 168 -5.26 3.00 -7.19
C VAL A 168 -5.03 1.60 -7.76
N THR A 169 -5.08 1.42 -9.08
CA THR A 169 -4.80 0.12 -9.73
C THR A 169 -3.80 0.22 -10.87
N GLY A 170 -3.73 1.37 -11.54
CA GLY A 170 -2.82 1.62 -12.67
C GLY A 170 -1.66 2.55 -12.34
N ARG A 171 -0.63 2.54 -13.20
CA ARG A 171 0.57 3.41 -13.08
C ARG A 171 0.19 4.90 -13.08
N GLY A 172 -0.75 5.30 -13.93
CA GLY A 172 -1.23 6.69 -14.00
C GLY A 172 -1.90 7.15 -12.71
N SER A 173 -2.88 6.37 -12.20
CA SER A 173 -3.54 6.66 -10.92
C SER A 173 -2.57 6.70 -9.75
N LEU A 174 -1.51 5.88 -9.78
CA LEU A 174 -0.50 5.83 -8.72
C LEU A 174 0.36 7.10 -8.70
N ILE A 175 0.80 7.59 -9.86
CA ILE A 175 1.56 8.83 -9.98
C ILE A 175 0.70 10.01 -9.50
N ILE A 176 -0.54 10.11 -9.97
CA ILE A 176 -1.48 11.18 -9.60
C ILE A 176 -1.72 11.16 -8.09
N ALA A 177 -2.04 9.98 -7.51
CA ALA A 177 -2.26 9.83 -6.08
C ALA A 177 -1.00 10.20 -5.26
N SER A 178 0.20 9.80 -5.71
CA SER A 178 1.44 10.16 -5.00
C SER A 178 1.72 11.66 -5.01
N VAL A 179 1.40 12.36 -6.11
CA VAL A 179 1.56 13.82 -6.22
C VAL A 179 0.57 14.53 -5.31
N ILE A 180 -0.70 14.13 -5.34
CA ILE A 180 -1.74 14.69 -4.46
C ILE A 180 -1.37 14.50 -2.99
N MET A 181 -0.95 13.28 -2.62
CA MET A 181 -0.49 13.00 -1.26
C MET A 181 0.69 13.89 -0.88
N ALA A 182 1.72 13.98 -1.73
CA ALA A 182 2.90 14.80 -1.44
C ALA A 182 2.55 16.28 -1.21
N ILE A 183 1.70 16.86 -2.08
CA ILE A 183 1.20 18.23 -1.93
C ILE A 183 0.42 18.38 -0.63
N ALA A 184 -0.42 17.41 -0.27
CA ALA A 184 -1.21 17.46 0.95
C ALA A 184 -0.34 17.40 2.22
N VAL A 185 0.69 16.55 2.25
CA VAL A 185 1.61 16.49 3.40
C VAL A 185 2.39 17.81 3.52
N CYS A 186 2.93 18.32 2.41
CA CYS A 186 3.62 19.62 2.40
C CYS A 186 2.68 20.76 2.82
N GLY A 187 1.44 20.77 2.32
CA GLY A 187 0.43 21.76 2.65
C GLY A 187 0.09 21.78 4.13
N MET A 188 -0.11 20.61 4.74
CA MET A 188 -0.30 20.48 6.19
C MET A 188 0.90 21.05 6.96
N HIS A 189 2.12 20.66 6.57
CA HIS A 189 3.34 21.11 7.23
C HIS A 189 3.50 22.62 7.18
N TYR A 190 3.38 23.23 6.00
CA TYR A 190 3.57 24.68 5.85
C TYR A 190 2.43 25.49 6.47
N THR A 191 1.21 24.96 6.50
CA THR A 191 0.10 25.56 7.26
C THR A 191 0.41 25.54 8.76
N GLY A 192 0.91 24.42 9.27
CA GLY A 192 1.37 24.31 10.66
C GLY A 192 2.51 25.26 10.98
N MET A 193 3.51 25.38 10.10
CA MET A 193 4.60 26.34 10.24
C MET A 193 4.13 27.80 10.21
N GLY A 194 3.07 28.10 9.46
CA GLY A 194 2.44 29.42 9.43
C GLY A 194 1.83 29.86 10.76
N SER A 195 1.59 28.93 11.69
CA SER A 195 1.10 29.25 13.04
C SER A 195 2.18 29.78 13.98
N ILE A 196 3.47 29.66 13.62
CA ILE A 196 4.58 29.88 14.56
C ILE A 196 4.93 31.35 14.68
N SER A 197 5.04 31.82 15.93
CA SER A 197 5.66 33.09 16.29
C SER A 197 6.73 32.87 17.35
N VAL A 198 7.97 33.31 17.09
CA VAL A 198 9.08 33.17 18.05
C VAL A 198 9.36 34.50 18.75
N THR A 199 9.44 34.45 20.07
CA THR A 199 9.90 35.57 20.89
C THR A 199 11.25 35.24 21.50
N LEU A 200 12.29 35.99 21.12
CA LEU A 200 13.64 35.78 21.63
C LEU A 200 13.77 36.28 23.07
N ARG A 201 14.44 35.50 23.91
CA ARG A 201 14.83 35.90 25.26
C ARG A 201 16.29 36.33 25.24
N ASN A 202 16.63 37.37 26.01
CA ASN A 202 18.01 37.88 26.13
C ASN A 202 18.71 38.14 24.78
N ARG A 203 17.96 38.65 23.78
CA ARG A 203 18.43 38.88 22.39
C ARG A 203 19.03 37.64 21.71
N GLY A 204 18.69 36.43 22.18
CA GLY A 204 19.16 35.17 21.65
C GLY A 204 20.58 34.76 22.04
N LEU A 205 21.15 35.40 23.07
CA LEU A 205 22.51 35.14 23.55
C LEU A 205 22.63 33.91 24.48
N ASP A 206 21.50 33.37 24.95
CA ASP A 206 21.51 32.20 25.83
C ASP A 206 22.04 30.95 25.07
N PRO A 207 22.85 30.08 25.72
CA PRO A 207 23.23 28.81 25.13
C PRO A 207 22.02 27.91 24.87
N VAL A 208 21.95 27.33 23.67
CA VAL A 208 20.86 26.41 23.29
C VAL A 208 21.35 24.95 23.35
N PRO A 209 20.68 24.05 24.10
CA PRO A 209 20.99 22.64 24.11
C PRO A 209 20.50 21.94 22.84
N GLY A 210 21.14 20.83 22.47
CA GLY A 210 20.74 19.99 21.34
C GLY A 210 21.78 19.88 20.24
N VAL A 211 21.40 19.23 19.15
CA VAL A 211 22.25 18.93 18.00
C VAL A 211 22.05 19.98 16.92
N ASP A 212 23.14 20.34 16.23
CA ASP A 212 23.08 21.29 15.13
C ASP A 212 22.33 20.69 13.92
N PRO A 213 21.54 21.49 13.18
CA PRO A 213 20.68 21.00 12.09
C PRO A 213 21.46 20.25 11.00
N LEU A 214 22.67 20.73 10.69
CA LEU A 214 23.57 20.11 9.70
C LEU A 214 24.09 18.73 10.16
N LEU A 215 24.39 18.58 11.46
CA LEU A 215 24.82 17.30 12.02
C LEU A 215 23.66 16.30 12.09
N LEU A 216 22.45 16.79 12.36
CA LEU A 216 21.22 15.99 12.34
C LEU A 216 20.89 15.46 10.93
N LEU A 217 21.29 16.19 9.87
CA LEU A 217 21.08 15.80 8.48
C LEU A 217 21.77 14.47 8.12
N ILE A 218 22.95 14.21 8.69
CA ILE A 218 23.76 13.02 8.38
C ILE A 218 23.00 11.71 8.71
N PRO A 219 22.59 11.44 9.97
CA PRO A 219 21.87 10.21 10.30
C PRO A 219 20.50 10.15 9.60
N ILE A 220 19.86 11.29 9.37
CA ILE A 220 18.58 11.38 8.66
C ILE A 220 18.73 10.92 7.20
N LEU A 221 19.70 11.46 6.45
CA LEU A 221 19.93 11.06 5.06
C LEU A 221 20.44 9.62 4.94
N LEU A 222 21.24 9.16 5.90
CA LEU A 222 21.68 7.76 5.95
C LEU A 222 20.49 6.83 6.16
N LEU A 223 19.61 7.13 7.11
CA LEU A 223 18.37 6.39 7.32
C LEU A 223 17.49 6.42 6.06
N ALA A 224 17.32 7.59 5.44
CA ALA A 224 16.56 7.74 4.20
C ALA A 224 17.09 6.83 3.09
N THR A 225 18.41 6.82 2.90
CA THR A 225 19.09 6.03 1.88
C THR A 225 18.90 4.54 2.13
N VAL A 226 19.11 4.07 3.36
CA VAL A 226 18.92 2.66 3.74
C VAL A 226 17.47 2.23 3.51
N VAL A 227 16.49 3.04 3.94
CA VAL A 227 15.07 2.72 3.76
C VAL A 227 14.70 2.72 2.29
N LEU A 228 15.12 3.74 1.52
CA LEU A 228 14.86 3.82 0.08
C LEU A 228 15.46 2.63 -0.68
N ILE A 229 16.72 2.27 -0.43
CA ILE A 229 17.35 1.10 -1.06
C ILE A 229 16.60 -0.18 -0.70
N THR A 230 16.27 -0.38 0.58
CA THR A 230 15.53 -1.57 1.03
C THR A 230 14.16 -1.66 0.35
N LEU A 231 13.46 -0.53 0.21
CA LEU A 231 12.16 -0.47 -0.46
C LEU A 231 12.28 -0.70 -1.96
N ILE A 232 13.28 -0.11 -2.62
CA ILE A 232 13.51 -0.28 -4.06
C ILE A 232 13.87 -1.74 -4.36
N VAL A 233 14.82 -2.33 -3.61
CA VAL A 233 15.19 -3.74 -3.75
C VAL A 233 14.00 -4.64 -3.44
N GLY A 234 13.21 -4.34 -2.41
CA GLY A 234 11.98 -5.08 -2.10
C GLY A 234 10.95 -5.03 -3.23
N VAL A 235 10.71 -3.84 -3.80
CA VAL A 235 9.78 -3.61 -4.92
C VAL A 235 10.26 -4.25 -6.21
N LEU A 236 11.56 -4.24 -6.50
CA LEU A 236 12.14 -4.86 -7.68
C LEU A 236 12.21 -6.39 -7.54
N GLY A 237 12.74 -6.90 -6.43
CA GLY A 237 12.85 -8.35 -6.20
C GLY A 237 11.49 -9.03 -6.05
N GLY A 238 10.50 -8.36 -5.46
CA GLY A 238 9.13 -8.88 -5.35
C GLY A 238 8.37 -8.98 -6.68
N ARG A 239 8.89 -8.39 -7.77
CA ARG A 239 8.34 -8.57 -9.13
C ARG A 239 8.86 -9.85 -9.78
N ASP A 240 10.10 -10.25 -9.49
CA ASP A 240 10.75 -11.43 -10.10
C ASP A 240 10.27 -12.76 -9.47
N ASP A 241 9.85 -12.76 -8.20
CA ASP A 241 9.32 -13.95 -7.52
C ASP A 241 7.95 -14.44 -8.06
N THR A 242 7.34 -13.71 -8.99
CA THR A 242 6.02 -14.03 -9.54
C THR A 242 6.04 -15.06 -10.69
N ASP A 243 7.20 -15.56 -11.12
CA ASP A 243 7.30 -16.46 -12.29
C ASP A 243 8.20 -17.73 -12.23
N PRO A 244 8.53 -18.38 -11.08
CA PRO A 244 9.17 -19.70 -11.12
C PRO A 244 8.18 -20.85 -11.41
N THR A 245 6.98 -20.80 -10.80
CA THR A 245 6.04 -21.94 -10.80
C THR A 245 5.23 -22.06 -12.09
N ALA A 246 4.93 -20.96 -12.76
CA ALA A 246 4.22 -21.00 -14.05
C ALA A 246 5.11 -21.60 -15.16
N SER A 247 6.41 -21.33 -15.11
CA SER A 247 7.39 -21.87 -16.06
C SER A 247 7.67 -23.36 -15.82
N GLU A 248 7.76 -23.82 -14.55
CA GLU A 248 7.91 -25.24 -14.22
C GLU A 248 6.68 -26.10 -14.58
N LEU A 249 5.47 -25.56 -14.40
CA LEU A 249 4.22 -26.21 -14.83
C LEU A 249 4.07 -26.24 -16.36
N ALA A 250 4.51 -25.20 -17.06
CA ALA A 250 4.54 -25.18 -18.52
C ALA A 250 5.58 -26.18 -19.08
N LEU A 251 6.77 -26.25 -18.48
CA LEU A 251 7.85 -27.16 -18.88
C LEU A 251 7.53 -28.63 -18.57
N SER A 252 6.83 -28.93 -17.48
CA SER A 252 6.38 -30.30 -17.18
C SER A 252 5.21 -30.75 -18.05
N THR A 253 4.36 -29.83 -18.54
CA THR A 253 3.28 -30.14 -19.49
C THR A 253 3.82 -30.42 -20.89
N VAL A 254 4.90 -29.73 -21.31
CA VAL A 254 5.56 -29.95 -22.60
C VAL A 254 6.44 -31.22 -22.61
N ARG A 255 6.93 -31.67 -21.45
CA ARG A 255 7.82 -32.84 -21.33
C ARG A 255 7.09 -34.18 -21.10
N ARG A 256 5.85 -34.36 -21.58
CA ARG A 256 5.27 -35.71 -21.71
C ARG A 256 5.64 -36.28 -23.09
N PRO A 257 6.56 -37.25 -23.19
CA PRO A 257 6.79 -37.94 -24.46
C PRO A 257 5.53 -38.74 -24.81
N ALA A 258 4.94 -38.44 -25.98
CA ALA A 258 3.90 -39.23 -26.59
C ALA A 258 4.50 -40.56 -27.09
N THR A 259 4.47 -41.58 -26.25
CA THR A 259 4.72 -42.96 -26.68
C THR A 259 3.55 -43.85 -26.26
N ALA A 260 3.25 -44.81 -27.14
CA ALA A 260 2.17 -45.81 -27.13
C ALA A 260 0.82 -45.33 -27.71
N SER A 261 0.23 -45.94 -28.74
CA SER A 261 0.55 -47.18 -29.46
C SER A 261 -0.22 -47.22 -30.79
N ILE A 262 0.47 -47.35 -31.93
CA ILE A 262 -0.16 -47.66 -33.22
C ILE A 262 -0.43 -49.17 -33.23
N ARG A 263 -1.70 -49.57 -33.03
CA ARG A 263 -2.15 -50.95 -33.25
C ARG A 263 -2.59 -51.09 -34.71
N LYS A 264 -1.79 -51.77 -35.54
CA LYS A 264 -2.22 -52.27 -36.85
C LYS A 264 -3.35 -53.29 -36.62
N ARG A 265 -4.52 -53.04 -37.20
CA ARG A 265 -5.61 -54.01 -37.33
C ARG A 265 -5.61 -54.48 -38.78
N THR A 266 -5.18 -55.71 -39.00
CA THR A 266 -5.33 -56.43 -40.27
C THR A 266 -6.70 -57.09 -40.28
N ASP A 267 -7.41 -56.98 -41.41
CA ASP A 267 -8.66 -57.68 -41.70
C ASP A 267 -8.41 -59.18 -41.90
N THR A 268 -9.28 -60.00 -41.31
CA THR A 268 -9.75 -61.25 -41.91
C THR A 268 -11.16 -61.54 -41.39
N SER A 269 -12.08 -61.67 -42.34
CA SER A 269 -13.42 -62.23 -42.23
C SER A 269 -13.36 -63.72 -41.93
N GLU A 270 -14.18 -64.23 -41.01
CA GLU A 270 -14.92 -65.49 -41.23
C GLU A 270 -16.01 -65.75 -40.18
N THR A 271 -17.03 -66.41 -40.70
CA THR A 271 -18.38 -66.81 -40.26
C THR A 271 -18.48 -67.73 -39.02
N GLN A 272 -19.51 -67.46 -38.20
CA GLN A 272 -20.60 -68.38 -37.79
C GLN A 272 -20.33 -69.83 -37.36
N GLU A 273 -20.65 -70.16 -36.09
CA GLU A 273 -21.46 -71.29 -35.54
C GLU A 273 -21.15 -71.45 -34.02
N SER A 274 -22.10 -71.35 -33.07
CA SER A 274 -23.16 -72.27 -32.60
C SER A 274 -22.67 -73.44 -31.69
N GLY A 275 -23.35 -73.64 -30.55
CA GLY A 275 -23.25 -74.82 -29.66
C GLY A 275 -22.78 -74.47 -28.22
N PHE A 276 -23.52 -74.58 -27.10
CA PHE A 276 -24.44 -75.58 -26.53
C PHE A 276 -23.75 -76.56 -25.54
N TRP A 277 -24.32 -76.61 -24.31
CA TRP A 277 -23.95 -77.35 -23.06
C TRP A 277 -22.73 -76.84 -22.27
N GLY A 278 -22.66 -76.89 -20.93
CA GLY A 278 -23.50 -77.50 -19.89
C GLY A 278 -22.65 -77.83 -18.64
N THR A 279 -23.26 -77.71 -17.45
CA THR A 279 -22.99 -78.35 -16.14
C THR A 279 -21.75 -78.00 -15.30
N ASP A 280 -22.03 -77.44 -14.11
CA ASP A 280 -21.70 -77.88 -12.74
C ASP A 280 -20.32 -78.50 -12.42
N ASN A 281 -19.62 -77.96 -11.42
CA ASN A 281 -19.52 -78.56 -10.07
C ASN A 281 -18.71 -77.70 -9.07
N GLU A 282 -18.98 -77.93 -7.79
CA GLU A 282 -18.34 -77.48 -6.54
C GLU A 282 -16.78 -77.64 -6.54
N GLN A 283 -15.95 -77.06 -5.67
CA GLN A 283 -16.00 -76.98 -4.20
C GLN A 283 -14.73 -76.26 -3.66
N SER A 284 -14.89 -75.54 -2.53
CA SER A 284 -13.97 -75.35 -1.39
C SER A 284 -12.57 -74.68 -1.49
N GLY A 285 -12.31 -73.78 -0.51
CA GLY A 285 -11.01 -73.46 0.10
C GLY A 285 -10.42 -72.10 -0.32
N ASP A 286 -10.69 -70.99 0.37
CA ASP A 286 -10.04 -70.50 1.62
C ASP A 286 -8.50 -70.38 1.47
N SER A 287 -7.78 -69.29 1.70
CA SER A 287 -7.90 -67.95 2.30
C SER A 287 -6.72 -67.15 1.70
N SER A 288 -6.71 -65.83 1.50
CA SER A 288 -6.43 -64.82 2.53
C SER A 288 -5.94 -63.55 1.82
N ALA A 289 -6.49 -62.42 2.26
CA ALA A 289 -5.88 -61.09 2.34
C ALA A 289 -5.07 -60.53 1.16
N ALA A 290 -5.62 -59.50 0.51
CA ALA A 290 -5.16 -58.11 0.67
C ALA A 290 -5.62 -57.24 -0.51
N GLY A 291 -6.24 -56.10 -0.19
CA GLY A 291 -6.41 -54.98 -1.11
C GLY A 291 -7.74 -55.00 -1.86
N ARG A 292 -8.66 -54.12 -1.44
CA ARG A 292 -9.60 -53.31 -2.26
C ARG A 292 -10.71 -52.72 -1.36
N HIS A 293 -10.42 -51.59 -0.72
CA HIS A 293 -11.45 -50.66 -0.23
C HIS A 293 -11.23 -49.28 -0.86
N LEU A 294 -11.52 -49.19 -2.16
CA LEU A 294 -11.68 -47.93 -2.90
C LEU A 294 -12.72 -48.15 -4.00
N ALA A 295 -14.00 -48.34 -3.62
CA ALA A 295 -15.13 -48.27 -4.53
C ALA A 295 -16.47 -48.29 -3.77
N SER A 296 -16.76 -47.27 -2.97
CA SER A 296 -18.10 -47.11 -2.36
C SER A 296 -18.38 -45.68 -1.89
N ALA A 297 -18.33 -44.72 -2.83
CA ALA A 297 -18.84 -43.37 -2.56
C ALA A 297 -19.34 -42.63 -3.83
N ALA A 298 -19.74 -43.36 -4.88
CA ALA A 298 -20.20 -42.76 -6.15
C ALA A 298 -21.67 -43.09 -6.49
N ALA A 299 -22.49 -43.45 -5.50
CA ALA A 299 -23.88 -43.88 -5.72
C ALA A 299 -24.89 -43.32 -4.69
N ARG A 300 -24.70 -42.08 -4.20
CA ARG A 300 -25.66 -41.42 -3.30
C ARG A 300 -25.83 -39.90 -3.51
N MET A 301 -25.89 -39.41 -4.75
CA MET A 301 -26.42 -38.06 -5.04
C MET A 301 -27.11 -37.98 -6.42
N ARG A 302 -28.00 -38.94 -6.71
CA ARG A 302 -29.07 -38.77 -7.70
C ARG A 302 -30.39 -38.80 -6.95
N ASP A 303 -30.81 -37.63 -6.48
CA ASP A 303 -32.21 -37.24 -6.31
C ASP A 303 -32.24 -35.84 -5.67
N ARG A 304 -32.52 -34.83 -6.49
CA ARG A 304 -33.01 -33.53 -6.03
C ARG A 304 -34.24 -33.15 -6.86
N PRO A 305 -35.33 -32.68 -6.23
CA PRO A 305 -36.53 -32.27 -6.95
C PRO A 305 -36.34 -30.92 -7.67
N ASN A 306 -36.98 -30.80 -8.83
CA ASN A 306 -37.00 -29.62 -9.70
C ASN A 306 -37.57 -28.39 -8.99
N LEU A 307 -36.82 -27.28 -8.98
CA LEU A 307 -37.33 -25.95 -8.63
C LEU A 307 -37.82 -25.21 -9.90
N PRO A 308 -38.89 -24.40 -9.84
CA PRO A 308 -39.41 -23.69 -11.01
C PRO A 308 -38.49 -22.51 -11.41
N ARG A 309 -38.32 -22.31 -12.72
CA ARG A 309 -37.64 -21.13 -13.28
C ARG A 309 -38.60 -19.91 -13.29
N PRO A 310 -38.15 -18.70 -12.92
CA PRO A 310 -38.93 -17.49 -13.15
C PRO A 310 -39.00 -17.18 -14.66
N ARG A 311 -40.19 -16.83 -15.14
CA ARG A 311 -40.46 -16.34 -16.50
C ARG A 311 -39.80 -14.97 -16.71
N GLY A 312 -39.41 -14.72 -17.96
CA GLY A 312 -38.68 -13.53 -18.37
C GLY A 312 -39.45 -12.23 -18.23
N GLU A 313 -38.68 -11.18 -17.92
CA GLU A 313 -39.03 -9.79 -18.19
C GLU A 313 -38.06 -9.24 -19.24
N SER A 314 -38.64 -8.54 -20.19
CA SER A 314 -38.05 -7.99 -21.40
C SER A 314 -37.13 -6.80 -21.13
N ARG A 315 -35.98 -6.81 -21.82
CA ARG A 315 -35.27 -5.66 -22.44
C ARG A 315 -35.46 -4.28 -21.79
N GLU A 316 -34.39 -3.78 -21.19
CA GLU A 316 -33.91 -2.44 -21.53
C GLU A 316 -32.38 -2.39 -21.39
N ARG A 317 -31.70 -2.24 -22.54
CA ARG A 317 -30.25 -2.09 -22.68
C ARG A 317 -30.02 -0.59 -22.79
N THR A 318 -29.61 0.06 -21.69
CA THR A 318 -29.12 1.44 -21.76
C THR A 318 -27.71 1.45 -22.33
N ASP A 319 -27.60 1.83 -23.61
CA ASP A 319 -26.35 2.15 -24.29
C ASP A 319 -25.71 3.39 -23.63
N TRP A 320 -24.55 3.18 -22.99
CA TRP A 320 -23.70 4.25 -22.43
C TRP A 320 -22.59 4.68 -23.41
N ASN A 321 -22.85 4.60 -24.72
CA ASN A 321 -21.80 4.80 -25.73
C ASN A 321 -22.24 5.73 -26.86
N SER A 322 -22.65 6.95 -26.51
CA SER A 322 -22.62 8.12 -27.40
C SER A 322 -22.94 9.39 -26.59
N ALA A 323 -22.00 9.85 -25.77
CA ALA A 323 -22.01 11.23 -25.28
C ALA A 323 -21.15 12.05 -26.25
N ASP A 324 -21.87 12.71 -27.13
CA ASP A 324 -21.46 13.72 -28.09
C ASP A 324 -20.80 14.90 -27.34
N TRP A 325 -19.51 15.12 -27.56
CA TRP A 325 -18.69 16.14 -26.88
C TRP A 325 -18.35 17.33 -27.78
N ASP A 326 -19.17 17.64 -28.79
CA ASP A 326 -18.94 18.80 -29.65
C ASP A 326 -20.22 19.57 -29.96
N SER A 327 -20.53 20.57 -29.13
CA SER A 327 -21.11 21.84 -29.60
C SER A 327 -21.16 22.84 -28.45
N HIS A 328 -20.29 23.86 -28.52
CA HIS A 328 -20.54 25.27 -28.21
C HIS A 328 -19.19 26.00 -28.12
N ARG A 329 -18.57 26.22 -29.28
CA ARG A 329 -17.82 27.45 -29.52
C ARG A 329 -18.74 28.36 -30.31
N ASP A 330 -19.10 29.51 -29.76
CA ASP A 330 -19.50 30.66 -30.56
C ASP A 330 -18.54 31.82 -30.22
N PRO A 331 -17.99 32.54 -31.22
CA PRO A 331 -17.10 33.66 -31.02
C PRO A 331 -17.87 34.98 -31.04
N ARG A 332 -17.21 36.04 -30.54
CA ARG A 332 -17.60 37.47 -30.59
C ARG A 332 -18.51 37.92 -29.44
N LEU A 333 -17.89 38.48 -28.40
CA LEU A 333 -17.98 39.89 -27.98
C LEU A 333 -16.88 40.18 -26.96
#